data_AF-A0A7C4H7B1-F1
#
_entry.id   AF-A0A7C4H7B1-F1
#
_cell.length_a   1.000
_cell.length_b   1.000
_cell.length_c   1.000
_cell.angle_alpha   90.00
_cell.angle_beta   90.00
_cell.angle_gamma   90.00
#
_symmetry.space_group_name_H-M   'P 1'
#
loop_
_entity.id
_entity.type
_entity.pdbx_description
1 polymer ?
#
loop_
_entity_poly.entity_id
_entity_poly.type
_entity_poly.pdbx_seq_one_letter_code
_entity_poly.pdbx_strand_id
1 'polypeptide(L)'
;MNVGKSIRLSNILDPNDGRCVMFAADHNFLVGPIKGLENVENTLKQAFKGRLDAVMLSPGQAKRLSYMFGSRDSPALVVRGDWANCFRERIYALPTRKVQQVIVAHPKDLISLGATGAVFYFFTGYGDEDEQIRHYERLNWFVKECEKFGLPCLATVMPMGERVTGANFVNLLEMGVRMAVEAGADFLEIPYTQDMDTFKRMIHAAKGIPVLCAGGPKAATIRDSLEIVVELLDAGGSGVVFGRQVFQSDDPARYLDMLYALVHEGKSLKEVLGIYKKPGRVKAVHEKCSGCRLCESICSFSHEGVFSPWKARLRIEQLTEGYRPVVCTLCGLCVRACQTGALEIEPTLGYIQFHKDICIGCRECLKACPISVIKFDEKLNIPLICDMCKGIPHCVEWCPSQALIMEDL
;
A
#
# COMPACT_ATOMS: atom_id res chain seq x y z
N MET A 1 -3.97 -28.01 9.65
CA MET A 1 -3.24 -27.91 8.37
C MET A 1 -2.23 -29.06 8.29
N ASN A 2 -2.22 -29.82 7.20
CA ASN A 2 -1.20 -30.87 6.98
C ASN A 2 0.22 -30.26 6.89
N VAL A 3 1.24 -30.98 7.36
CA VAL A 3 2.67 -30.56 7.34
C VAL A 3 3.11 -30.03 5.98
N GLY A 4 2.82 -30.75 4.89
CA GLY A 4 3.24 -30.33 3.55
C GLY A 4 2.59 -29.03 3.09
N LYS A 5 1.34 -28.79 3.51
CA LYS A 5 0.60 -27.56 3.24
C LYS A 5 1.19 -26.39 4.01
N SER A 6 1.53 -26.61 5.29
CA SER A 6 2.17 -25.60 6.13
C SER A 6 3.51 -25.13 5.58
N ILE A 7 4.38 -26.05 5.12
CA ILE A 7 5.68 -25.71 4.53
C ILE A 7 5.51 -24.91 3.23
N ARG A 8 4.56 -25.31 2.39
CA ARG A 8 4.29 -24.58 1.15
C ARG A 8 3.71 -23.19 1.41
N LEU A 9 2.82 -23.08 2.39
CA LEU A 9 2.24 -21.79 2.76
C LEU A 9 3.30 -20.82 3.30
N SER A 10 4.26 -21.30 4.10
CA SER A 10 5.38 -20.47 4.59
C SER A 10 6.39 -20.05 3.52
N ASN A 11 6.32 -20.64 2.32
CA ASN A 11 7.10 -20.18 1.17
C ASN A 11 6.35 -19.08 0.39
N ILE A 12 5.04 -18.89 0.63
CA ILE A 12 4.22 -17.86 0.00
C ILE A 12 4.04 -16.67 0.94
N LEU A 13 3.72 -16.94 2.19
CA LEU A 13 3.62 -15.96 3.28
C LEU A 13 4.88 -16.07 4.12
N ASP A 14 5.62 -14.97 4.26
CA ASP A 14 6.86 -14.96 5.04
C ASP A 14 6.55 -15.38 6.50
N PRO A 15 7.26 -16.37 7.07
CA PRO A 15 6.94 -16.91 8.38
C PRO A 15 7.22 -15.94 9.54
N ASN A 16 7.98 -14.86 9.32
CA ASN A 16 8.32 -13.89 10.35
C ASN A 16 7.18 -12.88 10.59
N ASP A 17 6.49 -12.46 9.54
CA ASP A 17 5.44 -11.44 9.61
C ASP A 17 4.06 -11.90 9.09
N GLY A 18 3.99 -13.07 8.45
CA GLY A 18 2.77 -13.63 7.87
C GLY A 18 2.29 -12.89 6.62
N ARG A 19 3.17 -12.16 5.93
CA ARG A 19 2.82 -11.28 4.79
C ARG A 19 3.34 -11.78 3.45
N CYS A 20 2.82 -11.21 2.36
CA CYS A 20 3.22 -11.55 0.99
C CYS A 20 3.12 -10.35 0.03
N VAL A 21 4.16 -10.17 -0.78
CA VAL A 21 4.16 -9.41 -2.03
C VAL A 21 4.11 -10.39 -3.20
N MET A 22 2.91 -10.56 -3.78
CA MET A 22 2.69 -11.45 -4.92
C MET A 22 2.54 -10.68 -6.22
N PHE A 23 3.28 -11.09 -7.25
CA PHE A 23 3.14 -10.59 -8.62
C PHE A 23 2.21 -11.48 -9.45
N ALA A 24 1.06 -10.95 -9.89
CA ALA A 24 0.13 -11.66 -10.76
C ALA A 24 0.38 -11.39 -12.26
N ALA A 25 0.88 -12.40 -12.97
CA ALA A 25 1.22 -12.33 -14.39
C ALA A 25 0.38 -13.26 -15.28
N ASP A 26 -0.70 -13.81 -14.74
CA ASP A 26 -1.64 -14.72 -15.39
C ASP A 26 -2.67 -14.02 -16.30
N HIS A 27 -2.67 -12.70 -16.38
CA HIS A 27 -3.76 -11.94 -17.00
C HIS A 27 -3.99 -12.27 -18.48
N ASN A 28 -2.92 -12.59 -19.23
CA ASN A 28 -3.04 -13.02 -20.63
C ASN A 28 -3.94 -14.24 -20.81
N PHE A 29 -4.03 -15.10 -19.79
CA PHE A 29 -4.91 -16.25 -19.79
C PHE A 29 -6.39 -15.86 -19.73
N LEU A 30 -6.70 -14.76 -19.03
CA LEU A 30 -8.06 -14.29 -18.79
C LEU A 30 -8.55 -13.34 -19.90
N VAL A 31 -7.68 -12.43 -20.35
CA VAL A 31 -8.07 -11.29 -21.21
C VAL A 31 -7.38 -11.26 -22.57
N GLY A 32 -6.50 -12.22 -22.86
CA GLY A 32 -5.61 -12.16 -24.02
C GLY A 32 -4.46 -11.16 -23.82
N PRO A 33 -3.68 -10.85 -24.88
CA PRO A 33 -2.51 -10.00 -24.77
C PRO A 33 -2.85 -8.63 -24.17
N ILE A 34 -2.27 -8.32 -23.00
CA ILE A 34 -2.42 -7.03 -22.33
C ILE A 34 -1.09 -6.28 -22.28
N LYS A 35 -1.16 -4.95 -22.37
CA LYS A 35 0.00 -4.06 -22.25
C LYS A 35 0.82 -4.40 -21.01
N GLY A 36 2.11 -4.66 -21.19
CA GLY A 36 3.08 -5.02 -20.16
C GLY A 36 3.33 -6.53 -20.01
N LEU A 37 2.48 -7.37 -20.62
CA LEU A 37 2.63 -8.84 -20.63
C LEU A 37 2.70 -9.42 -22.04
N GLU A 38 2.95 -8.60 -23.07
CA GLU A 38 3.15 -9.09 -24.45
C GLU A 38 4.26 -10.13 -24.50
N ASN A 39 5.32 -9.94 -23.70
CA ASN A 39 6.36 -10.92 -23.44
C ASN A 39 6.48 -11.19 -21.93
N VAL A 40 5.67 -12.12 -21.44
CA VAL A 40 5.62 -12.54 -20.02
C VAL A 40 7.00 -12.91 -19.47
N GLU A 41 7.83 -13.60 -20.26
CA GLU A 41 9.16 -14.01 -19.83
C GLU A 41 10.07 -12.79 -19.55
N ASN A 42 10.08 -11.82 -20.46
CA ASN A 42 10.87 -10.60 -20.26
C ASN A 42 10.34 -9.79 -19.06
N THR A 43 9.02 -9.69 -18.89
CA THR A 43 8.43 -9.00 -17.74
C THR A 43 8.80 -9.67 -16.42
N LEU A 44 8.77 -11.01 -16.35
CA LEU A 44 9.24 -11.74 -15.17
C LEU A 44 10.73 -11.53 -14.92
N LYS A 45 11.57 -11.53 -15.97
CA LYS A 45 13.01 -11.24 -15.83
C LYS A 45 13.28 -9.84 -15.26
N GLN A 46 12.46 -8.85 -15.60
CA GLN A 46 12.56 -7.52 -14.98
C GLN A 46 12.05 -7.55 -13.54
N ALA A 47 10.89 -8.15 -13.29
CA ALA A 47 10.31 -8.26 -11.95
C ALA A 47 11.26 -8.94 -10.95
N PHE A 48 11.96 -10.00 -11.37
CA PHE A 48 12.87 -10.79 -10.50
C PHE A 48 14.17 -10.04 -10.15
N LYS A 49 14.40 -8.85 -10.71
CA LYS A 49 15.46 -7.96 -10.25
C LYS A 49 15.07 -7.21 -8.97
N GLY A 50 13.77 -7.07 -8.69
CA GLY A 50 13.24 -6.57 -7.43
C GLY A 50 12.88 -7.72 -6.49
N ARG A 51 12.37 -7.37 -5.31
CA ARG A 51 12.02 -8.33 -4.26
C ARG A 51 10.52 -8.64 -4.24
N LEU A 52 10.19 -9.93 -4.16
CA LEU A 52 8.83 -10.46 -4.10
C LEU A 52 8.85 -11.89 -3.54
N ASP A 53 7.74 -12.34 -2.95
CA ASP A 53 7.66 -13.68 -2.34
C ASP A 53 7.08 -14.71 -3.30
N ALA A 54 6.13 -14.30 -4.14
CA ALA A 54 5.39 -15.22 -4.98
C ALA A 54 5.02 -14.63 -6.35
N VAL A 55 4.84 -15.52 -7.34
CA VAL A 55 4.35 -15.18 -8.67
C VAL A 55 3.16 -16.06 -9.02
N MET A 56 2.08 -15.44 -9.47
CA MET A 56 0.90 -16.13 -9.96
C MET A 56 0.92 -16.26 -11.48
N LEU A 57 0.82 -17.49 -11.98
CA LEU A 57 0.80 -17.83 -13.41
C LEU A 57 -0.37 -18.76 -13.78
N SER A 58 -0.77 -18.76 -15.05
CA SER A 58 -1.64 -19.81 -15.60
C SER A 58 -0.87 -21.13 -15.80
N PRO A 59 -1.56 -22.29 -15.91
CA PRO A 59 -0.90 -23.57 -16.13
C PRO A 59 0.01 -23.59 -17.38
N GLY A 60 -0.44 -22.96 -18.48
CA GLY A 60 0.33 -22.87 -19.71
C GLY A 60 1.55 -21.94 -19.63
N GLN A 61 1.51 -20.91 -18.78
CA GLN A 61 2.68 -20.08 -18.48
C GLN A 61 3.65 -20.82 -17.57
N ALA A 62 3.16 -21.41 -16.47
CA ALA A 62 3.95 -22.20 -15.54
C ALA A 62 4.73 -23.31 -16.25
N LYS A 63 4.09 -24.05 -17.16
CA LYS A 63 4.76 -25.10 -17.95
C LYS A 63 5.91 -24.58 -18.81
N ARG A 64 5.78 -23.40 -19.42
CA ARG A 64 6.80 -22.83 -20.33
C ARG A 64 7.92 -22.09 -19.59
N LEU A 65 7.60 -21.53 -18.43
CA LEU A 65 8.46 -20.63 -17.67
C LEU A 65 8.99 -21.26 -16.38
N SER A 66 8.74 -22.56 -16.15
CA SER A 66 9.15 -23.29 -14.94
C SER A 66 10.64 -23.20 -14.65
N TYR A 67 11.47 -23.12 -15.69
CA TYR A 67 12.93 -22.98 -15.55
C TYR A 67 13.33 -21.71 -14.78
N MET A 68 12.48 -20.68 -14.72
CA MET A 68 12.73 -19.46 -13.96
C MET A 68 12.55 -19.65 -12.45
N PHE A 69 11.94 -20.75 -12.01
CA PHE A 69 11.59 -21.04 -10.62
C PHE A 69 12.46 -22.17 -10.01
N GLY A 70 13.56 -22.52 -10.68
CA GLY A 70 14.42 -23.65 -10.29
C GLY A 70 15.53 -23.32 -9.29
N SER A 71 15.74 -22.04 -8.93
CA SER A 71 16.78 -21.64 -7.98
C SER A 71 16.26 -21.60 -6.54
N ARG A 72 17.18 -21.68 -5.55
CA ARG A 72 16.80 -21.61 -4.12
C ARG A 72 16.17 -20.27 -3.74
N ASP A 73 16.59 -19.21 -4.41
CA ASP A 73 16.12 -17.84 -4.17
C ASP A 73 14.95 -17.45 -5.09
N SER A 74 14.38 -18.42 -5.83
CA SER A 74 13.21 -18.16 -6.65
C SER A 74 11.97 -17.86 -5.79
N PRO A 75 11.11 -16.93 -6.21
CA PRO A 75 9.83 -16.73 -5.54
C PRO A 75 8.94 -17.98 -5.68
N ALA A 76 8.00 -18.15 -4.76
CA ALA A 76 7.03 -19.23 -4.82
C ALA A 76 6.17 -19.16 -6.09
N LEU A 77 5.98 -20.31 -6.73
CA LEU A 77 5.12 -20.43 -7.91
C LEU A 77 3.68 -20.74 -7.50
N VAL A 78 2.76 -19.79 -7.67
CA VAL A 78 1.33 -19.98 -7.47
C VAL A 78 0.67 -20.18 -8.85
N VAL A 79 -0.11 -21.25 -9.01
CA VAL A 79 -0.69 -21.60 -10.32
C VAL A 79 -2.21 -21.58 -10.29
N ARG A 80 -2.81 -20.89 -11.26
CA ARG A 80 -4.27 -20.81 -11.38
C ARG A 80 -4.91 -22.15 -11.78
N GLY A 81 -5.93 -22.56 -11.03
CA GLY A 81 -6.69 -23.80 -11.27
C GLY A 81 -7.95 -23.62 -12.12
N ASP A 82 -8.37 -22.38 -12.39
CA ASP A 82 -9.61 -22.05 -13.06
C ASP A 82 -9.47 -20.98 -14.16
N TRP A 83 -10.53 -20.82 -14.94
CA TRP A 83 -10.64 -19.74 -15.92
C TRP A 83 -12.05 -19.18 -15.91
N ALA A 84 -12.17 -17.87 -16.10
CA ALA A 84 -13.45 -17.17 -16.15
C ALA A 84 -13.55 -16.25 -17.37
N ASN A 85 -14.75 -16.16 -17.95
CA ASN A 85 -15.01 -15.34 -19.13
C ASN A 85 -15.36 -13.86 -18.81
N CYS A 86 -15.30 -13.42 -17.55
CA CYS A 86 -15.83 -12.13 -17.09
C CYS A 86 -14.96 -10.91 -17.41
N PHE A 87 -13.65 -11.08 -17.62
CA PHE A 87 -12.71 -9.96 -17.71
C PHE A 87 -12.54 -9.43 -19.15
N ARG A 88 -13.65 -9.08 -19.81
CA ARG A 88 -13.64 -8.60 -21.21
C ARG A 88 -13.79 -7.09 -21.30
N GLU A 89 -13.10 -6.48 -22.26
CA GLU A 89 -13.20 -5.04 -22.53
C GLU A 89 -14.53 -4.65 -23.18
N ARG A 90 -14.82 -3.34 -23.21
CA ARG A 90 -16.10 -2.77 -23.68
C ARG A 90 -16.59 -3.30 -25.03
N ILE A 91 -15.68 -3.61 -25.94
CA ILE A 91 -15.96 -4.13 -27.28
C ILE A 91 -16.55 -5.56 -27.28
N TYR A 92 -16.30 -6.35 -26.24
CA TYR A 92 -16.75 -7.75 -26.14
C TYR A 92 -17.25 -8.10 -24.72
N ALA A 93 -17.77 -7.11 -23.99
CA ALA A 93 -18.29 -7.32 -22.64
C ALA A 93 -19.48 -8.30 -22.64
N LEU A 94 -19.42 -9.30 -21.77
CA LEU A 94 -20.53 -10.24 -21.58
C LEU A 94 -21.49 -9.70 -20.50
N PRO A 95 -22.80 -9.93 -20.62
CA PRO A 95 -23.72 -9.71 -19.51
C PRO A 95 -23.26 -10.50 -18.29
N THR A 96 -23.35 -9.91 -17.09
CA THR A 96 -22.92 -10.55 -15.82
C THR A 96 -23.61 -11.89 -15.56
N ARG A 97 -24.89 -12.04 -15.95
CA ARG A 97 -25.63 -13.32 -15.95
C ARG A 97 -25.08 -14.43 -16.87
N LYS A 98 -24.11 -14.12 -17.73
CA LYS A 98 -23.42 -15.05 -18.64
C LYS A 98 -21.98 -15.29 -18.22
N VAL A 99 -21.57 -14.74 -17.09
CA VAL A 99 -20.26 -15.06 -16.51
C VAL A 99 -20.25 -16.53 -16.13
N GLN A 100 -19.23 -17.23 -16.60
CA GLN A 100 -18.97 -18.63 -16.31
C GLN A 100 -17.53 -18.79 -15.83
N GLN A 101 -17.35 -19.76 -14.96
CA GLN A 101 -16.05 -20.22 -14.47
C GLN A 101 -15.94 -21.72 -14.73
N VAL A 102 -14.77 -22.15 -15.16
CA VAL A 102 -14.44 -23.55 -15.38
C VAL A 102 -13.15 -23.91 -14.66
N ILE A 103 -13.07 -25.15 -14.19
CA ILE A 103 -11.83 -25.73 -13.69
C ILE A 103 -10.98 -26.09 -14.91
N VAL A 104 -9.71 -25.65 -14.94
CA VAL A 104 -8.80 -25.90 -16.06
C VAL A 104 -7.69 -26.89 -15.72
N ALA A 105 -7.48 -27.19 -14.45
CA ALA A 105 -6.49 -28.15 -13.99
C ALA A 105 -6.93 -28.79 -12.67
N HIS A 106 -6.64 -30.08 -12.50
CA HIS A 106 -6.78 -30.72 -11.21
C HIS A 106 -5.64 -30.25 -10.28
N PRO A 107 -5.83 -30.09 -8.96
CA PRO A 107 -4.75 -29.69 -8.05
C PRO A 107 -3.48 -30.56 -8.13
N LYS A 108 -3.65 -31.86 -8.36
CA LYS A 108 -2.55 -32.80 -8.64
C LYS A 108 -1.69 -32.40 -9.86
N ASP A 109 -2.32 -31.87 -10.91
CA ASP A 109 -1.61 -31.42 -12.11
C ASP A 109 -0.82 -30.14 -11.82
N LEU A 110 -1.36 -29.25 -10.98
CA LEU A 110 -0.66 -28.05 -10.53
C LEU A 110 0.62 -28.39 -9.77
N ILE A 111 0.56 -29.39 -8.88
CA ILE A 111 1.75 -29.90 -8.17
C ILE A 111 2.80 -30.42 -9.17
N SER A 112 2.35 -31.11 -10.22
CA SER A 112 3.25 -31.62 -11.26
C SER A 112 3.91 -30.50 -12.07
N LEU A 113 3.36 -29.27 -12.06
CA LEU A 113 3.97 -28.06 -12.62
C LEU A 113 4.93 -27.36 -11.65
N GLY A 114 5.14 -27.91 -10.45
CA GLY A 114 5.97 -27.29 -9.41
C GLY A 114 5.23 -26.23 -8.58
N ALA A 115 3.90 -26.20 -8.60
CA ALA A 115 3.14 -25.24 -7.82
C ALA A 115 3.43 -25.35 -6.32
N THR A 116 3.79 -24.23 -5.72
CA THR A 116 3.84 -24.03 -4.27
C THR A 116 2.45 -23.75 -3.72
N GLY A 117 1.59 -23.08 -4.49
CA GLY A 117 0.19 -22.85 -4.14
C GLY A 117 -0.72 -22.85 -5.37
N ALA A 118 -2.02 -22.93 -5.15
CA ALA A 118 -3.04 -22.78 -6.17
C ALA A 118 -3.85 -21.51 -5.95
N VAL A 119 -4.42 -20.97 -7.03
CA VAL A 119 -5.42 -19.88 -6.97
C VAL A 119 -6.69 -20.28 -7.70
N PHE A 120 -7.84 -19.88 -7.16
CA PHE A 120 -9.17 -20.18 -7.68
C PHE A 120 -10.11 -19.00 -7.49
N TYR A 121 -10.87 -18.57 -8.51
CA TYR A 121 -11.90 -17.55 -8.30
C TYR A 121 -13.09 -18.08 -7.51
N PHE A 122 -13.73 -17.20 -6.75
CA PHE A 122 -15.05 -17.42 -6.19
C PHE A 122 -15.91 -16.19 -6.41
N PHE A 123 -16.94 -16.34 -7.25
CA PHE A 123 -17.83 -15.24 -7.59
C PHE A 123 -19.13 -15.30 -6.82
N THR A 124 -19.61 -14.12 -6.40
CA THR A 124 -20.88 -13.95 -5.72
C THR A 124 -21.79 -12.94 -6.42
N GLY A 125 -23.05 -12.88 -6.01
CA GLY A 125 -24.01 -11.87 -6.45
C GLY A 125 -24.83 -12.26 -7.69
N TYR A 126 -24.94 -13.55 -7.99
CA TYR A 126 -25.81 -14.05 -9.07
C TYR A 126 -27.29 -13.98 -8.68
N GLY A 127 -28.13 -13.74 -9.68
CA GLY A 127 -29.58 -13.78 -9.54
C GLY A 127 -30.16 -15.18 -9.59
N ASP A 128 -29.53 -16.03 -10.40
CA ASP A 128 -29.76 -17.46 -10.47
C ASP A 128 -29.08 -18.18 -9.31
N GLU A 129 -29.88 -18.77 -8.41
CA GLU A 129 -29.38 -19.54 -7.27
C GLU A 129 -28.57 -20.77 -7.71
N ASP A 130 -28.93 -21.38 -8.84
CA ASP A 130 -28.20 -22.54 -9.36
C ASP A 130 -26.77 -22.16 -9.78
N GLU A 131 -26.55 -20.94 -10.28
CA GLU A 131 -25.20 -20.48 -10.61
C GLU A 131 -24.37 -20.22 -9.36
N GLN A 132 -24.97 -19.64 -8.30
CA GLN A 132 -24.28 -19.47 -7.03
C GLN A 132 -23.90 -20.81 -6.40
N ILE A 133 -24.77 -21.82 -6.49
CA ILE A 133 -24.49 -23.20 -6.06
C ILE A 133 -23.31 -23.76 -6.84
N ARG A 134 -23.32 -23.67 -8.18
CA ARG A 134 -22.23 -24.18 -9.04
C ARG A 134 -20.88 -23.56 -8.69
N HIS A 135 -20.81 -22.25 -8.44
CA HIS A 135 -19.57 -21.60 -8.00
C HIS A 135 -19.07 -22.12 -6.65
N TYR A 136 -19.98 -22.32 -5.69
CA TYR A 136 -19.62 -22.83 -4.37
C TYR A 136 -19.18 -24.30 -4.43
N GLU A 137 -19.86 -25.14 -5.21
CA GLU A 137 -19.46 -26.53 -5.44
C GLU A 137 -18.07 -26.64 -6.04
N ARG A 138 -17.76 -25.82 -7.05
CA ARG A 138 -16.43 -25.74 -7.67
C ARG A 138 -15.35 -25.35 -6.66
N LEU A 139 -15.58 -24.29 -5.88
CA LEU A 139 -14.64 -23.86 -4.84
C LEU A 139 -14.42 -24.97 -3.80
N ASN A 140 -15.50 -25.51 -3.24
CA ASN A 140 -15.45 -26.52 -2.19
C ASN A 140 -14.74 -27.79 -2.68
N TRP A 141 -15.03 -28.24 -3.91
CA TRP A 141 -14.32 -29.36 -4.51
C TRP A 141 -12.82 -29.07 -4.66
N PHE A 142 -12.47 -27.92 -5.22
CA PHE A 142 -11.08 -27.56 -5.50
C PHE A 142 -10.25 -27.45 -4.21
N VAL A 143 -10.78 -26.78 -3.18
CA VAL A 143 -10.12 -26.66 -1.88
C VAL A 143 -9.93 -28.02 -1.21
N LYS A 144 -10.92 -28.92 -1.27
CA LYS A 144 -10.80 -30.29 -0.73
C LYS A 144 -9.74 -31.10 -1.46
N GLU A 145 -9.64 -31.00 -2.78
CA GLU A 145 -8.57 -31.64 -3.53
C GLU A 145 -7.20 -31.05 -3.18
N CYS A 146 -7.09 -29.72 -3.06
CA CYS A 146 -5.89 -29.05 -2.56
C CYS A 146 -5.44 -29.58 -1.18
N GLU A 147 -6.38 -29.77 -0.23
CA GLU A 147 -6.09 -30.34 1.09
C GLU A 147 -5.51 -31.77 0.98
N LYS A 148 -6.10 -32.63 0.15
CA LYS A 148 -5.64 -34.02 -0.04
C LYS A 148 -4.18 -34.11 -0.47
N PHE A 149 -3.72 -33.16 -1.28
CA PHE A 149 -2.34 -33.14 -1.78
C PHE A 149 -1.43 -32.16 -1.02
N GLY A 150 -1.93 -31.52 0.04
CA GLY A 150 -1.20 -30.54 0.83
C GLY A 150 -0.77 -29.31 0.03
N LEU A 151 -1.59 -28.87 -0.94
CA LEU A 151 -1.36 -27.66 -1.73
C LEU A 151 -2.18 -26.50 -1.14
N PRO A 152 -1.56 -25.40 -0.68
CA PRO A 152 -2.27 -24.20 -0.26
C PRO A 152 -3.17 -23.65 -1.37
N CYS A 153 -4.39 -23.25 -1.04
CA CYS A 153 -5.35 -22.67 -1.96
C CYS A 153 -5.68 -21.22 -1.58
N LEU A 154 -5.32 -20.30 -2.48
CA LEU A 154 -5.83 -18.94 -2.51
C LEU A 154 -7.23 -18.95 -3.12
N ALA A 155 -8.22 -18.39 -2.42
CA ALA A 155 -9.52 -18.09 -3.01
C ALA A 155 -9.64 -16.60 -3.35
N THR A 156 -9.75 -16.27 -4.64
CA THR A 156 -9.98 -14.90 -5.11
C THR A 156 -11.48 -14.60 -5.07
N VAL A 157 -11.95 -13.92 -4.02
CA VAL A 157 -13.37 -13.64 -3.81
C VAL A 157 -13.74 -12.33 -4.48
N MET A 158 -14.76 -12.35 -5.35
CA MET A 158 -15.19 -11.14 -6.04
C MET A 158 -16.70 -11.15 -6.38
N PRO A 159 -17.47 -10.13 -5.97
CA PRO A 159 -18.84 -9.96 -6.44
C PRO A 159 -18.87 -9.63 -7.94
N MET A 160 -19.50 -10.49 -8.74
CA MET A 160 -19.56 -10.35 -10.22
C MET A 160 -20.92 -10.61 -10.85
N GLY A 161 -21.87 -11.21 -10.13
CA GLY A 161 -23.18 -11.52 -10.70
C GLY A 161 -24.05 -10.27 -10.95
N GLU A 162 -25.19 -10.48 -11.60
CA GLU A 162 -26.10 -9.41 -12.03
C GLU A 162 -26.79 -8.64 -10.89
N ARG A 163 -26.77 -9.17 -9.65
CA ARG A 163 -27.30 -8.46 -8.47
C ARG A 163 -26.27 -7.51 -7.85
N VAL A 164 -25.05 -7.46 -8.36
CA VAL A 164 -24.00 -6.58 -7.83
C VAL A 164 -24.30 -5.14 -8.19
N THR A 165 -24.32 -4.29 -7.16
CA THR A 165 -24.48 -2.84 -7.24
C THR A 165 -23.45 -2.18 -6.32
N GLY A 166 -23.21 -0.88 -6.46
CA GLY A 166 -22.35 -0.16 -5.51
C GLY A 166 -22.84 -0.27 -4.05
N ALA A 167 -24.15 -0.26 -3.83
CA ALA A 167 -24.75 -0.26 -2.50
C ALA A 167 -24.61 -1.59 -1.74
N ASN A 168 -24.56 -2.72 -2.45
CA ASN A 168 -24.46 -4.05 -1.83
C ASN A 168 -23.10 -4.73 -2.05
N PHE A 169 -22.16 -4.10 -2.76
CA PHE A 169 -20.85 -4.67 -3.08
C PHE A 169 -20.11 -5.17 -1.84
N VAL A 170 -19.98 -4.32 -0.81
CA VAL A 170 -19.30 -4.67 0.45
C VAL A 170 -19.97 -5.85 1.15
N ASN A 171 -21.31 -5.88 1.19
CA ASN A 171 -22.04 -6.96 1.85
C ASN A 171 -21.91 -8.30 1.09
N LEU A 172 -21.90 -8.26 -0.24
CA LEU A 172 -21.67 -9.44 -1.09
C LEU A 172 -20.23 -9.95 -0.97
N LEU A 173 -19.27 -9.04 -0.86
CA LEU A 173 -17.87 -9.40 -0.62
C LEU A 173 -17.69 -10.02 0.77
N GLU A 174 -18.29 -9.44 1.81
CA GLU A 174 -18.25 -9.97 3.19
C GLU A 174 -18.79 -11.41 3.26
N MET A 175 -19.97 -11.63 2.66
CA MET A 175 -20.57 -12.95 2.54
C MET A 175 -19.62 -13.91 1.81
N GLY A 176 -19.07 -13.49 0.67
CA GLY A 176 -18.16 -14.31 -0.12
C GLY A 176 -16.87 -14.68 0.62
N VAL A 177 -16.30 -13.72 1.37
CA VAL A 177 -15.12 -13.93 2.21
C VAL A 177 -15.40 -15.01 3.24
N ARG A 178 -16.53 -14.89 3.96
CA ARG A 178 -16.89 -15.89 4.96
C ARG A 178 -17.15 -17.26 4.33
N MET A 179 -17.83 -17.32 3.19
CA MET A 179 -18.06 -18.57 2.47
C MET A 179 -16.75 -19.25 2.04
N ALA A 180 -15.75 -18.48 1.60
CA ALA A 180 -14.44 -19.01 1.22
C ALA A 180 -13.66 -19.55 2.41
N VAL A 181 -13.76 -18.88 3.57
CA VAL A 181 -13.21 -19.38 4.84
C VAL A 181 -13.85 -20.72 5.22
N GLU A 182 -15.18 -20.82 5.19
CA GLU A 182 -15.89 -22.07 5.49
C GLU A 182 -15.63 -23.19 4.47
N ALA A 183 -15.34 -22.84 3.22
CA ALA A 183 -14.91 -23.81 2.21
C ALA A 183 -13.51 -24.38 2.49
N GLY A 184 -12.71 -23.72 3.35
CA GLY A 184 -11.37 -24.15 3.77
C GLY A 184 -10.23 -23.49 3.00
N ALA A 185 -10.44 -22.32 2.40
CA ALA A 185 -9.36 -21.56 1.76
C ALA A 185 -8.26 -21.24 2.78
N ASP A 186 -6.99 -21.36 2.37
CA ASP A 186 -5.85 -21.16 3.27
C ASP A 186 -5.45 -19.69 3.37
N PHE A 187 -5.76 -18.91 2.33
CA PHE A 187 -5.59 -17.46 2.25
C PHE A 187 -6.52 -16.91 1.17
N LEU A 188 -6.82 -15.62 1.24
CA LEU A 188 -7.80 -14.96 0.38
C LEU A 188 -7.15 -13.86 -0.44
N GLU A 189 -7.68 -13.63 -1.63
CA GLU A 189 -7.45 -12.42 -2.41
C GLU A 189 -8.79 -11.71 -2.59
N ILE A 190 -8.86 -10.43 -2.21
CA ILE A 190 -10.06 -9.62 -2.34
C ILE A 190 -9.75 -8.23 -2.91
N PRO A 191 -10.68 -7.59 -3.63
CA PRO A 191 -10.51 -6.19 -4.01
C PRO A 191 -10.52 -5.27 -2.79
N TYR A 192 -9.78 -4.17 -2.87
CA TYR A 192 -9.91 -3.10 -1.87
C TYR A 192 -11.33 -2.52 -1.89
N THR A 193 -11.93 -2.34 -0.71
CA THR A 193 -13.29 -1.80 -0.57
C THR A 193 -13.36 -0.28 -0.76
N GLN A 194 -12.21 0.37 -1.01
CA GLN A 194 -12.06 1.83 -1.14
C GLN A 194 -12.37 2.61 0.15
N ASP A 195 -12.38 1.91 1.28
CA ASP A 195 -12.59 2.49 2.60
C ASP A 195 -12.04 1.54 3.67
N MET A 196 -11.28 2.09 4.61
CA MET A 196 -10.55 1.31 5.61
C MET A 196 -11.50 0.58 6.58
N ASP A 197 -12.62 1.17 6.96
CA ASP A 197 -13.55 0.58 7.93
C ASP A 197 -14.29 -0.61 7.33
N THR A 198 -14.70 -0.50 6.07
CA THR A 198 -15.27 -1.62 5.30
C THR A 198 -14.24 -2.70 5.00
N PHE A 199 -12.96 -2.36 4.80
CA PHE A 199 -11.93 -3.38 4.63
C PHE A 199 -11.66 -4.14 5.93
N LYS A 200 -11.63 -3.45 7.08
CA LYS A 200 -11.56 -4.08 8.41
C LYS A 200 -12.71 -5.07 8.65
N ARG A 201 -13.91 -4.79 8.14
CA ARG A 201 -15.02 -5.76 8.16
C ARG A 201 -14.66 -7.06 7.40
N MET A 202 -13.98 -6.97 6.26
CA MET A 202 -13.52 -8.14 5.50
C MET A 202 -12.48 -8.94 6.29
N ILE A 203 -11.50 -8.26 6.90
CA ILE A 203 -10.49 -8.90 7.76
C ILE A 203 -11.16 -9.64 8.92
N HIS A 204 -12.16 -9.01 9.56
CA HIS A 204 -12.92 -9.66 10.63
C HIS A 204 -13.74 -10.88 10.13
N ALA A 205 -14.30 -10.80 8.93
CA ALA A 205 -15.03 -11.90 8.30
C ALA A 205 -14.10 -13.07 7.91
N ALA A 206 -12.82 -12.80 7.64
CA ALA A 206 -11.80 -13.80 7.31
C ALA A 206 -11.32 -14.64 8.51
N LYS A 207 -11.65 -14.25 9.76
CA LYS A 207 -11.41 -15.05 10.98
C LYS A 207 -9.98 -15.62 11.11
N GLY A 208 -8.99 -14.78 10.82
CA GLY A 208 -7.56 -15.12 10.96
C GLY A 208 -6.96 -15.82 9.74
N ILE A 209 -7.75 -16.06 8.69
CA ILE A 209 -7.22 -16.43 7.38
C ILE A 209 -6.53 -15.21 6.76
N PRO A 210 -5.28 -15.33 6.27
CA PRO A 210 -4.55 -14.23 5.63
C PRO A 210 -5.32 -13.65 4.44
N VAL A 211 -5.37 -12.32 4.35
CA VAL A 211 -6.10 -11.61 3.28
C VAL A 211 -5.13 -10.73 2.51
N LEU A 212 -4.94 -11.04 1.24
CA LEU A 212 -4.16 -10.23 0.29
C LEU A 212 -5.10 -9.33 -0.51
N CYS A 213 -4.66 -8.10 -0.79
CA CYS A 213 -5.44 -7.18 -1.61
C CYS A 213 -5.09 -7.32 -3.09
N ALA A 214 -6.10 -7.47 -3.94
CA ALA A 214 -5.96 -7.40 -5.39
C ALA A 214 -5.65 -5.96 -5.84
N GLY A 215 -4.74 -5.80 -6.80
CA GLY A 215 -4.30 -4.48 -7.27
C GLY A 215 -5.29 -3.71 -8.16
N GLY A 216 -6.29 -4.39 -8.75
CA GLY A 216 -7.27 -3.76 -9.61
C GLY A 216 -6.68 -3.10 -10.88
N PRO A 217 -7.37 -2.09 -11.46
CA PRO A 217 -6.84 -1.28 -12.56
C PRO A 217 -5.55 -0.54 -12.17
N LYS A 218 -4.76 -0.13 -13.18
CA LYS A 218 -3.56 0.69 -12.90
C LYS A 218 -3.98 2.00 -12.23
N ALA A 219 -3.38 2.32 -11.09
CA ALA A 219 -3.60 3.59 -10.40
C ALA A 219 -3.11 4.78 -11.24
N ALA A 220 -3.70 5.95 -11.01
CA ALA A 220 -3.30 7.18 -11.69
C ALA A 220 -1.86 7.57 -11.32
N THR A 221 -1.49 7.43 -10.05
CA THR A 221 -0.12 7.65 -9.58
C THR A 221 0.41 6.45 -8.79
N ILE A 222 1.75 6.34 -8.71
CA ILE A 222 2.43 5.35 -7.85
C ILE A 222 2.02 5.58 -6.39
N ARG A 223 1.88 6.84 -5.97
CA ARG A 223 1.47 7.19 -4.60
C ARG A 223 0.11 6.60 -4.24
N ASP A 224 -0.92 6.80 -5.09
CA ASP A 224 -2.26 6.27 -4.82
C ASP A 224 -2.22 4.74 -4.67
N SER A 225 -1.42 4.08 -5.51
CA SER A 225 -1.24 2.63 -5.42
C SER A 225 -0.61 2.18 -4.11
N LEU A 226 0.37 2.91 -3.60
CA LEU A 226 1.10 2.56 -2.38
C LEU A 226 0.32 2.97 -1.13
N GLU A 227 -0.53 4.00 -1.20
CA GLU A 227 -1.46 4.40 -0.13
C GLU A 227 -2.46 3.27 0.18
N ILE A 228 -3.00 2.60 -0.84
CA ILE A 228 -3.83 1.39 -0.67
C ILE A 228 -3.09 0.32 0.13
N VAL A 229 -1.77 0.19 -0.07
CA VAL A 229 -0.95 -0.79 0.67
C VAL A 229 -0.76 -0.40 2.13
N VAL A 230 -0.66 0.88 2.44
CA VAL A 230 -0.64 1.33 3.84
C VAL A 230 -1.98 1.06 4.50
N GLU A 231 -3.08 1.45 3.86
CA GLU A 231 -4.43 1.28 4.41
C GLU A 231 -4.80 -0.20 4.63
N LEU A 232 -4.42 -1.09 3.70
CA LEU A 232 -4.70 -2.53 3.86
C LEU A 232 -3.92 -3.11 5.04
N LEU A 233 -2.66 -2.70 5.24
CA LEU A 233 -1.81 -3.22 6.32
C LEU A 233 -2.32 -2.72 7.67
N ASP A 234 -2.72 -1.45 7.75
CA ASP A 234 -3.35 -0.86 8.94
C ASP A 234 -4.71 -1.50 9.28
N ALA A 235 -5.43 -2.00 8.27
CA ALA A 235 -6.66 -2.75 8.47
C ALA A 235 -6.43 -4.21 8.92
N GLY A 236 -5.19 -4.71 8.88
CA GLY A 236 -4.82 -6.09 9.25
C GLY A 236 -4.73 -7.06 8.06
N GLY A 237 -4.62 -6.55 6.84
CA GLY A 237 -4.33 -7.36 5.65
C GLY A 237 -2.91 -7.92 5.66
N SER A 238 -2.70 -9.03 4.96
CA SER A 238 -1.46 -9.79 4.90
C SER A 238 -0.61 -9.45 3.66
N GLY A 239 -0.90 -8.37 2.94
CA GLY A 239 -0.13 -7.95 1.78
C GLY A 239 -0.95 -7.88 0.49
N VAL A 240 -0.31 -8.14 -0.65
CA VAL A 240 -0.83 -7.76 -1.97
C VAL A 240 -0.69 -8.85 -3.03
N VAL A 241 -1.66 -8.90 -3.95
CA VAL A 241 -1.58 -9.61 -5.24
C VAL A 241 -1.72 -8.57 -6.35
N PHE A 242 -0.60 -8.01 -6.81
CA PHE A 242 -0.61 -6.93 -7.79
C PHE A 242 -0.21 -7.45 -9.16
N GLY A 243 -1.05 -7.18 -10.16
CA GLY A 243 -0.77 -7.49 -11.57
C GLY A 243 -0.46 -6.22 -12.36
N ARG A 244 -1.52 -5.54 -12.83
CA ARG A 244 -1.41 -4.34 -13.68
C ARG A 244 -0.49 -3.27 -13.12
N GLN A 245 -0.49 -3.08 -11.79
CA GLN A 245 0.40 -2.12 -11.13
C GLN A 245 1.89 -2.41 -11.38
N VAL A 246 2.27 -3.70 -11.40
CA VAL A 246 3.64 -4.15 -11.60
C VAL A 246 4.00 -4.16 -13.08
N PHE A 247 3.26 -4.92 -13.91
CA PHE A 247 3.65 -5.11 -15.31
C PHE A 247 3.40 -3.89 -16.21
N GLN A 248 2.59 -2.91 -15.76
CA GLN A 248 2.41 -1.63 -16.47
C GLN A 248 3.23 -0.49 -15.84
N SER A 249 4.04 -0.77 -14.82
CA SER A 249 5.04 0.17 -14.30
C SER A 249 6.15 0.38 -15.32
N ASP A 250 6.73 1.58 -15.36
CA ASP A 250 7.92 1.85 -16.18
C ASP A 250 9.15 1.08 -15.66
N ASP A 251 9.18 0.80 -14.35
CA ASP A 251 10.19 -0.02 -13.68
C ASP A 251 9.51 -1.02 -12.71
N PRO A 252 9.26 -2.26 -13.17
CA PRO A 252 8.64 -3.29 -12.34
C PRO A 252 9.49 -3.70 -11.14
N ALA A 253 10.83 -3.72 -11.27
CA ALA A 253 11.75 -4.13 -10.22
C ALA A 253 11.70 -3.14 -9.05
N ARG A 254 11.89 -1.85 -9.35
CA ARG A 254 11.80 -0.78 -8.37
C ARG A 254 10.42 -0.73 -7.70
N TYR A 255 9.37 -0.96 -8.47
CA TYR A 255 8.01 -0.97 -7.92
C TYR A 255 7.78 -2.13 -6.95
N LEU A 256 8.29 -3.32 -7.24
CA LEU A 256 8.27 -4.45 -6.31
C LEU A 256 9.12 -4.18 -5.06
N ASP A 257 10.31 -3.58 -5.19
CA ASP A 257 11.11 -3.19 -4.01
C ASP A 257 10.39 -2.19 -3.11
N MET A 258 9.62 -1.28 -3.70
CA MET A 258 8.79 -0.33 -2.97
C MET A 258 7.66 -1.04 -2.20
N LEU A 259 6.98 -2.00 -2.83
CA LEU A 259 5.97 -2.83 -2.15
C LEU A 259 6.60 -3.65 -1.02
N TYR A 260 7.74 -4.29 -1.28
CA TYR A 260 8.45 -5.11 -0.30
C TYR A 260 8.85 -4.29 0.94
N ALA A 261 9.32 -3.06 0.73
CA ALA A 261 9.63 -2.13 1.81
C ALA A 261 8.42 -1.76 2.68
N LEU A 262 7.24 -1.54 2.09
CA LEU A 262 6.01 -1.28 2.86
C LEU A 262 5.54 -2.53 3.61
N VAL A 263 5.50 -3.66 2.91
CA VAL A 263 4.88 -4.90 3.40
C VAL A 263 5.75 -5.59 4.44
N HIS A 264 7.05 -5.75 4.20
CA HIS A 264 7.93 -6.53 5.09
C HIS A 264 8.79 -5.67 6.01
N GLU A 265 9.28 -4.52 5.53
CA GLU A 265 10.23 -3.69 6.30
C GLU A 265 9.53 -2.66 7.21
N GLY A 266 8.21 -2.51 7.10
CA GLY A 266 7.45 -1.52 7.86
C GLY A 266 7.84 -0.07 7.54
N LYS A 267 8.46 0.17 6.37
CA LYS A 267 8.79 1.52 5.92
C LYS A 267 7.51 2.31 5.66
N SER A 268 7.54 3.59 5.97
CA SER A 268 6.47 4.51 5.64
C SER A 268 6.40 4.77 4.13
N LEU A 269 5.23 5.15 3.64
CA LEU A 269 5.02 5.58 2.25
C LEU A 269 6.04 6.64 1.80
N LYS A 270 6.40 7.53 2.72
CA LYS A 270 7.38 8.58 2.46
C LYS A 270 8.77 7.99 2.17
N GLU A 271 9.18 6.95 2.90
CA GLU A 271 10.51 6.29 2.77
C GLU A 271 10.64 5.66 1.42
N VAL A 272 9.57 4.96 1.06
CA VAL A 272 9.47 4.18 -0.16
C VAL A 272 9.43 5.06 -1.40
N LEU A 273 8.67 6.16 -1.37
CA LEU A 273 8.63 7.12 -2.47
C LEU A 273 9.94 7.91 -2.61
N GLY A 274 10.92 7.71 -1.72
CA GLY A 274 12.11 8.54 -1.67
C GLY A 274 11.75 10.00 -1.37
N ILE A 275 10.62 10.25 -0.70
CA ILE A 275 10.31 11.53 -0.05
C ILE A 275 11.12 11.60 1.25
N TYR A 276 12.41 11.28 1.13
CA TYR A 276 13.43 11.45 2.15
C TYR A 276 14.47 12.38 1.57
N LYS A 277 14.57 13.49 2.29
CA LYS A 277 15.28 14.70 1.96
C LYS A 277 16.78 14.45 1.80
N LYS A 278 17.37 15.02 0.75
CA LYS A 278 18.71 15.60 0.94
C LYS A 278 18.61 16.63 2.07
N PRO A 279 19.66 16.83 2.90
CA PRO A 279 19.69 17.92 3.86
C PRO A 279 19.14 19.20 3.20
N GLY A 280 18.19 19.85 3.86
CA GLY A 280 17.42 20.90 3.20
C GLY A 280 16.58 21.71 4.17
N ARG A 281 16.27 22.94 3.79
CA ARG A 281 15.48 23.88 4.59
C ARG A 281 14.25 24.39 3.83
N VAL A 282 13.27 24.88 4.57
CA VAL A 282 12.15 25.61 3.97
C VAL A 282 12.63 27.00 3.57
N LYS A 283 12.48 27.34 2.29
CA LYS A 283 12.74 28.67 1.75
C LYS A 283 11.43 29.38 1.42
N ALA A 284 11.33 30.63 1.83
CA ALA A 284 10.23 31.50 1.46
C ALA A 284 10.54 32.24 0.14
N VAL A 285 9.60 32.21 -0.80
CA VAL A 285 9.57 33.03 -2.02
C VAL A 285 8.46 34.06 -1.82
N HIS A 286 8.84 35.25 -1.36
CA HIS A 286 7.89 36.24 -0.85
C HIS A 286 6.88 36.70 -1.90
N GLU A 287 7.33 36.83 -3.16
CA GLU A 287 6.54 37.32 -4.30
C GLU A 287 5.38 36.39 -4.67
N LYS A 288 5.48 35.11 -4.29
CA LYS A 288 4.45 34.11 -4.55
C LYS A 288 3.43 33.99 -3.42
N CYS A 289 3.61 34.68 -2.30
CA CYS A 289 2.73 34.51 -1.15
C CYS A 289 1.38 35.22 -1.36
N SER A 290 0.28 34.45 -1.34
CA SER A 290 -1.08 34.98 -1.42
C SER A 290 -1.68 35.41 -0.07
N GLY A 291 -0.99 35.15 1.04
CA GLY A 291 -1.52 35.41 2.37
C GLY A 291 -2.62 34.45 2.84
N CYS A 292 -2.84 33.31 2.17
CA CYS A 292 -3.91 32.36 2.50
C CYS A 292 -3.78 31.66 3.87
N ARG A 293 -2.60 31.73 4.52
CA ARG A 293 -2.31 31.15 5.85
C ARG A 293 -2.48 29.63 5.99
N LEU A 294 -2.70 28.89 4.90
CA LEU A 294 -2.77 27.42 4.92
C LEU A 294 -1.54 26.77 5.57
N CYS A 295 -0.35 27.34 5.35
CA CYS A 295 0.89 26.89 5.97
C CYS A 295 0.89 27.02 7.51
N GLU A 296 0.21 28.03 8.08
CA GLU A 296 0.06 28.17 9.53
C GLU A 296 -0.92 27.12 10.07
N SER A 297 -2.05 26.93 9.37
CA SER A 297 -3.07 25.96 9.72
C SER A 297 -2.55 24.52 9.69
N ILE A 298 -1.89 24.11 8.60
CA ILE A 298 -1.37 22.73 8.47
C ILE A 298 -0.23 22.47 9.46
N CYS A 299 0.60 23.47 9.75
CA CYS A 299 1.68 23.34 10.73
C CYS A 299 1.11 23.08 12.12
N SER A 300 0.17 23.91 12.59
CA SER A 300 -0.47 23.70 13.90
C SER A 300 -1.24 22.38 13.97
N PHE A 301 -1.93 21.98 12.89
CA PHE A 301 -2.64 20.70 12.84
C PHE A 301 -1.68 19.50 12.93
N SER A 302 -0.59 19.51 12.15
CA SER A 302 0.37 18.40 12.11
C SER A 302 1.11 18.16 13.42
N HIS A 303 1.20 19.18 14.29
CA HIS A 303 1.90 19.07 15.57
C HIS A 303 0.99 18.99 16.79
N GLU A 304 -0.12 19.73 16.78
CA GLU A 304 -0.98 19.92 17.95
C GLU A 304 -2.41 19.44 17.72
N GLY A 305 -2.75 18.96 16.51
CA GLY A 305 -4.11 18.53 16.16
C GLY A 305 -5.14 19.66 16.09
N VAL A 306 -4.70 20.93 16.04
CA VAL A 306 -5.59 22.10 16.03
C VAL A 306 -5.25 23.06 14.90
N PHE A 307 -6.25 23.76 14.37
CA PHE A 307 -6.08 24.80 13.35
C PHE A 307 -5.91 26.17 14.02
N SER A 308 -4.68 26.51 14.40
CA SER A 308 -4.40 27.78 15.09
C SER A 308 -3.07 28.40 14.63
N PRO A 309 -3.11 29.58 13.98
CA PRO A 309 -1.90 30.29 13.57
C PRO A 309 -0.92 30.58 14.72
N TRP A 310 -1.44 30.76 15.94
CA TRP A 310 -0.62 31.00 17.14
C TRP A 310 0.20 29.78 17.56
N LYS A 311 -0.25 28.58 17.20
CA LYS A 311 0.46 27.31 17.46
C LYS A 311 1.35 26.85 16.30
N ALA A 312 1.37 27.59 15.19
CA ALA A 312 2.24 27.31 14.06
C ALA A 312 3.69 27.71 14.34
N ARG A 313 4.65 26.92 13.85
CA ARG A 313 6.10 27.14 13.96
C ARG A 313 6.68 28.04 12.84
N LEU A 314 5.79 28.76 12.17
CA LEU A 314 6.04 29.80 11.17
C LEU A 314 4.95 30.87 11.31
N ARG A 315 5.10 32.00 10.61
CA ARG A 315 4.03 33.01 10.51
C ARG A 315 3.98 33.67 9.14
N ILE A 316 2.81 34.19 8.78
CA ILE A 316 2.65 35.11 7.64
C ILE A 316 2.47 36.53 8.16
N GLU A 317 3.37 37.42 7.76
CA GLU A 317 3.27 38.86 8.03
C GLU A 317 2.59 39.56 6.86
N GLN A 318 1.70 40.50 7.16
CA GLN A 318 1.11 41.39 6.17
C GLN A 318 1.99 42.63 6.03
N LEU A 319 2.35 42.98 4.79
CA LEU A 319 3.10 44.18 4.47
C LEU A 319 2.15 45.23 3.87
N THR A 320 2.66 46.45 3.62
CA THR A 320 1.93 47.49 2.90
C THR A 320 1.46 46.99 1.52
N GLU A 321 2.33 46.24 0.84
CA GLU A 321 2.02 45.53 -0.39
C GLU A 321 2.47 44.07 -0.26
N GLY A 322 1.53 43.14 -0.41
CA GLY A 322 1.80 41.69 -0.36
C GLY A 322 1.99 41.12 1.04
N TYR A 323 2.59 39.93 1.09
CA TYR A 323 2.73 39.13 2.30
C TYR A 323 4.14 38.56 2.41
N ARG A 324 4.63 38.43 3.65
CA ARG A 324 5.94 37.86 3.95
C ARG A 324 5.81 36.61 4.82
N PRO A 325 6.04 35.42 4.25
CA PRO A 325 6.25 34.22 5.05
C PRO A 325 7.55 34.33 5.85
N VAL A 326 7.46 34.14 7.17
CA VAL A 326 8.61 34.03 8.07
C VAL A 326 8.70 32.59 8.55
N VAL A 327 9.75 31.91 8.11
CA VAL A 327 10.05 30.49 8.38
C VAL A 327 11.41 30.34 9.05
N CYS A 328 11.62 29.23 9.76
CA CYS A 328 12.91 28.93 10.39
C CYS A 328 14.03 28.80 9.36
N THR A 329 15.16 29.45 9.62
CA THR A 329 16.36 29.41 8.75
C THR A 329 17.29 28.23 9.00
N LEU A 330 17.01 27.41 10.02
CA LEU A 330 17.88 26.33 10.51
C LEU A 330 19.30 26.77 10.90
N CYS A 331 19.48 28.01 11.37
CA CYS A 331 20.79 28.55 11.77
C CYS A 331 21.41 27.96 13.05
N GLY A 332 20.68 27.10 13.79
CA GLY A 332 21.17 26.42 14.99
C GLY A 332 21.43 27.29 16.23
N LEU A 333 21.10 28.60 16.20
CA LEU A 333 21.29 29.49 17.37
C LEU A 333 20.47 29.06 18.59
N CYS A 334 19.25 28.55 18.37
CA CYS A 334 18.40 28.03 19.44
C CYS A 334 18.96 26.76 20.10
N VAL A 335 19.64 25.91 19.32
CA VAL A 335 20.35 24.71 19.82
C VAL A 335 21.52 25.14 20.68
N ARG A 336 22.35 26.10 20.21
CA ARG A 336 23.47 26.65 20.99
C ARG A 336 23.04 27.33 22.30
N ALA A 337 21.85 27.92 22.35
CA ALA A 337 21.30 28.53 23.55
C ALA A 337 20.67 27.52 24.52
N CYS A 338 20.47 26.27 24.12
CA CYS A 338 19.81 25.26 24.93
C CYS A 338 20.77 24.63 25.94
N GLN A 339 20.62 25.00 27.22
CA GLN A 339 21.49 24.52 28.29
C GLN A 339 21.21 23.07 28.71
N THR A 340 20.00 22.57 28.47
CA THR A 340 19.58 21.22 28.88
C THR A 340 19.79 20.15 27.83
N GLY A 341 20.18 20.53 26.59
CA GLY A 341 20.20 19.59 25.46
C GLY A 341 18.82 19.26 24.89
N ALA A 342 17.76 19.95 25.31
CA ALA A 342 16.41 19.72 24.77
C ALA A 342 16.27 20.03 23.27
N LEU A 343 17.21 20.76 22.69
CA LEU A 343 17.26 21.05 21.26
C LEU A 343 18.58 20.57 20.69
N GLU A 344 18.51 19.74 19.66
CA GLU A 344 19.69 19.19 18.96
C GLU A 344 19.50 19.34 17.44
N ILE A 345 20.59 19.25 16.68
CA ILE A 345 20.53 19.14 15.22
C ILE A 345 20.55 17.65 14.88
N GLU A 346 19.52 17.16 14.20
CA GLU A 346 19.50 15.77 13.75
C GLU A 346 20.60 15.56 12.70
N PRO A 347 21.49 14.56 12.88
CA PRO A 347 22.74 14.43 12.13
C PRO A 347 22.55 14.13 10.64
N THR A 348 21.42 13.55 10.24
CA THR A 348 21.19 13.09 8.87
C THR A 348 20.60 14.18 7.96
N LEU A 349 19.58 14.87 8.44
CA LEU A 349 18.76 15.79 7.67
C LEU A 349 18.93 17.26 8.10
N GLY A 350 19.58 17.51 9.24
CA GLY A 350 19.94 18.85 9.71
C GLY A 350 18.79 19.68 10.27
N TYR A 351 17.62 19.08 10.55
CA TYR A 351 16.53 19.77 11.23
C TYR A 351 16.77 19.85 12.74
N ILE A 352 16.03 20.74 13.42
CA ILE A 352 16.11 20.87 14.87
C ILE A 352 15.21 19.83 15.52
N GLN A 353 15.79 18.88 16.26
CA GLN A 353 15.08 17.93 17.07
C GLN A 353 14.77 18.54 18.45
N PHE A 354 13.54 18.37 18.94
CA PHE A 354 13.09 18.88 20.23
C PHE A 354 12.66 17.75 21.17
N HIS A 355 13.34 17.64 22.31
CA HIS A 355 13.08 16.69 23.39
C HIS A 355 12.27 17.39 24.49
N LYS A 356 10.95 17.19 24.45
CA LYS A 356 10.00 17.86 25.35
C LYS A 356 10.21 17.51 26.82
N ASP A 357 10.62 16.28 27.09
CA ASP A 357 10.83 15.66 28.41
C ASP A 357 11.94 16.32 29.24
N ILE A 358 12.97 16.87 28.58
CA ILE A 358 14.10 17.54 29.23
C ILE A 358 14.07 19.07 29.04
N CYS A 359 12.99 19.62 28.49
CA CYS A 359 12.81 21.05 28.34
C CYS A 359 12.29 21.67 29.65
N ILE A 360 13.05 22.62 30.21
CA ILE A 360 12.67 23.33 31.44
C ILE A 360 11.87 24.62 31.19
N GLY A 361 11.52 24.92 29.94
CA GLY A 361 10.73 26.12 29.60
C GLY A 361 11.44 27.46 29.85
N CYS A 362 12.78 27.51 29.89
CA CYS A 362 13.56 28.72 30.24
C CYS A 362 13.50 29.87 29.20
N ARG A 363 12.97 29.60 28.00
CA ARG A 363 12.78 30.58 26.90
C ARG A 363 14.05 31.15 26.27
N GLU A 364 15.24 30.65 26.58
CA GLU A 364 16.49 31.12 25.98
C GLU A 364 16.53 30.93 24.45
N CYS A 365 15.94 29.84 23.95
CA CYS A 365 15.82 29.60 22.51
C CYS A 365 14.99 30.67 21.78
N LEU A 366 14.00 31.30 22.45
CA LEU A 366 13.22 32.40 21.87
C LEU A 366 14.09 33.64 21.71
N LYS A 367 14.84 34.01 22.75
CA LYS A 367 15.75 35.17 22.75
C LYS A 367 16.86 35.03 21.70
N ALA A 368 17.34 33.80 21.50
CA ALA A 368 18.40 33.50 20.53
C ALA A 368 17.92 33.53 19.06
N CYS A 369 16.62 33.58 18.79
CA CYS A 369 16.08 33.51 17.43
C CYS A 369 16.19 34.87 16.71
N PRO A 370 17.06 35.04 15.70
CA PRO A 370 17.30 36.35 15.08
C PRO A 370 16.10 36.88 14.30
N ILE A 371 15.17 36.00 13.90
CA ILE A 371 13.97 36.34 13.14
C ILE A 371 12.68 36.22 13.98
N SER A 372 12.83 35.95 15.28
CA SER A 372 11.72 35.80 16.23
C SER A 372 10.60 34.87 15.74
N VAL A 373 10.94 33.76 15.06
CA VAL A 373 9.96 32.80 14.52
C VAL A 373 9.48 31.80 15.55
N ILE A 374 10.28 31.55 16.60
CA ILE A 374 9.96 30.62 17.68
C ILE A 374 8.90 31.27 18.58
N LYS A 375 7.79 30.55 18.79
CA LYS A 375 6.71 30.94 19.72
C LYS A 375 6.81 30.12 21.02
N PHE A 376 5.97 30.43 22.02
CA PHE A 376 5.89 29.67 23.27
C PHE A 376 4.45 29.24 23.54
N ASP A 377 4.24 27.97 23.87
CA ASP A 377 2.95 27.49 24.37
C ASP A 377 2.97 27.59 25.90
N GLU A 378 2.31 28.62 26.43
CA GLU A 378 2.23 28.90 27.87
C GLU A 378 1.54 27.76 28.65
N LYS A 379 0.60 27.05 28.04
CA LYS A 379 -0.13 25.97 28.70
C LYS A 379 0.75 24.72 28.86
N LEU A 380 1.56 24.42 27.86
CA LEU A 380 2.47 23.28 27.87
C LEU A 380 3.85 23.63 28.44
N ASN A 381 4.14 24.91 28.66
CA ASN A 381 5.42 25.46 29.10
C ASN A 381 6.61 25.05 28.20
N ILE A 382 6.40 25.06 26.88
CA ILE A 382 7.40 24.64 25.88
C ILE A 382 7.52 25.62 24.71
N PRO A 383 8.70 25.72 24.07
CA PRO A 383 8.86 26.46 22.82
C PRO A 383 8.23 25.71 21.64
N LEU A 384 7.64 26.46 20.71
CA LEU A 384 7.12 25.96 19.43
C LEU A 384 8.17 26.18 18.36
N ILE A 385 9.04 25.19 18.18
CA ILE A 385 10.17 25.22 17.24
C ILE A 385 9.85 24.39 16.00
N CYS A 386 10.27 24.89 14.83
CA CYS A 386 10.17 24.15 13.59
C CYS A 386 11.18 23.00 13.61
N ASP A 387 10.66 21.78 13.57
CA ASP A 387 11.39 20.52 13.46
C ASP A 387 11.43 20.00 12.01
N MET A 388 11.09 20.87 11.04
CA MET A 388 10.93 20.55 9.62
C MET A 388 9.95 19.39 9.37
N CYS A 389 9.04 19.12 10.31
CA CYS A 389 8.17 17.95 10.34
C CYS A 389 8.98 16.67 10.06
N LYS A 390 10.11 16.53 10.76
CA LYS A 390 11.07 15.41 10.65
C LYS A 390 11.54 15.14 9.22
N GLY A 391 11.71 16.21 8.45
CA GLY A 391 12.14 16.08 7.07
C GLY A 391 11.02 16.06 6.04
N ILE A 392 9.76 16.34 6.37
CA ILE A 392 8.69 16.53 5.35
C ILE A 392 7.82 17.74 5.73
N PRO A 393 8.21 18.98 5.38
CA PRO A 393 7.56 20.16 5.91
C PRO A 393 6.19 20.31 5.24
N HIS A 394 5.13 19.96 5.96
CA HIS A 394 3.76 20.00 5.45
C HIS A 394 3.36 21.41 4.98
N CYS A 395 3.97 22.46 5.52
CA CYS A 395 3.78 23.82 5.05
C CYS A 395 4.24 24.06 3.59
N VAL A 396 5.22 23.29 3.09
CA VAL A 396 5.64 23.30 1.69
C VAL A 396 4.67 22.47 0.85
N GLU A 397 4.35 21.26 1.28
CA GLU A 397 3.42 20.35 0.56
C GLU A 397 2.06 21.00 0.30
N TRP A 398 1.55 21.74 1.29
CA TRP A 398 0.23 22.37 1.25
C TRP A 398 0.26 23.82 0.77
N CYS A 399 1.37 24.32 0.22
CA CYS A 399 1.45 25.69 -0.28
C CYS A 399 0.94 25.76 -1.73
N PRO A 400 -0.31 26.21 -1.99
CA PRO A 400 -0.88 26.19 -3.34
C PRO A 400 -0.14 27.14 -4.30
N SER A 401 0.39 28.25 -3.77
CA SER A 401 1.11 29.24 -4.57
C SER A 401 2.61 28.96 -4.67
N GLN A 402 3.11 27.89 -4.04
CA GLN A 402 4.54 27.57 -3.99
C GLN A 402 5.40 28.72 -3.43
N ALA A 403 4.84 29.50 -2.50
CA ALA A 403 5.56 30.53 -1.75
C ALA A 403 6.50 29.94 -0.68
N LEU A 404 6.31 28.68 -0.33
CA LEU A 404 7.22 27.90 0.51
C LEU A 404 7.72 26.73 -0.34
N ILE A 405 9.03 26.59 -0.45
CA ILE A 405 9.67 25.52 -1.21
C ILE A 405 10.75 24.85 -0.37
N MET A 406 11.16 23.65 -0.79
CA MET A 406 12.37 23.02 -0.29
C MET A 406 13.60 23.58 -1.01
N GLU A 407 14.62 23.97 -0.26
CA GLU A 407 15.96 24.30 -0.75
C GLU A 407 16.94 23.28 -0.15
N ASP A 408 17.72 22.62 -1.01
CA ASP A 408 18.80 21.72 -0.60
C ASP A 408 19.91 22.51 0.13
N LEU A 409 20.51 21.91 1.16
CA LEU A 409 21.60 22.48 1.97
C LEU A 409 22.98 21.98 1.51
#